data_AF-A0A972X1Q9-F1
#
_entry.id   AF-A0A972X1Q9-F1
#
_cell.length_a   1.000
_cell.length_b   1.000
_cell.length_c   1.000
_cell.angle_alpha   90.00
_cell.angle_beta   90.00
_cell.angle_gamma   90.00
#
_symmetry.space_group_name_H-M   'P 1'
#
loop_
_entity.id
_entity.type
_entity.pdbx_description
1 polymer ?
#
loop_
_entity_poly.entity_id
_entity_poly.type
_entity_poly.pdbx_seq_one_letter_code
_entity_poly.pdbx_strand_id
1 'polypeptide(L)' 'MSFNTFSDLNLPQALSLSLGQMKFLSPTPIQKAAIPVALEGKDVLGTAQTGTG' A
#
# COMPACT_ATOMS: atom_id res chain seq x y z
N MET A 1 5.62 -11.36 -3.60
CA MET A 1 4.14 -11.38 -3.50
C MET A 1 3.58 -10.20 -4.27
N SER A 2 2.55 -10.39 -5.10
CA SER A 2 1.77 -9.31 -5.71
C SER A 2 0.38 -9.28 -5.07
N PHE A 3 -0.05 -8.11 -4.58
CA PHE A 3 -1.37 -7.91 -3.98
C PHE A 3 -2.21 -6.95 -4.85
N ASN A 4 -3.53 -7.12 -4.85
CA ASN A 4 -4.45 -6.41 -5.73
C ASN A 4 -5.31 -5.39 -4.97
N THR A 5 -5.53 -5.61 -3.68
CA THR A 5 -6.30 -4.72 -2.80
C THR A 5 -5.59 -4.55 -1.46
N PHE A 6 -5.81 -3.45 -0.77
CA PHE A 6 -5.25 -3.28 0.58
C PHE A 6 -5.77 -4.32 1.58
N SER A 7 -6.92 -4.96 1.32
CA SER A 7 -7.44 -6.05 2.14
C SER A 7 -6.64 -7.34 2.03
N ASP A 8 -5.84 -7.49 0.96
CA ASP A 8 -4.90 -8.61 0.83
C ASP A 8 -3.68 -8.42 1.76
N LEU A 9 -3.46 -7.20 2.26
CA LEU A 9 -2.44 -6.91 3.25
C LEU A 9 -3.03 -7.16 4.64
N ASN A 10 -2.31 -7.87 5.50
CA ASN A 10 -2.71 -8.13 6.88
C ASN A 10 -2.53 -6.88 7.77
N LEU A 11 -3.22 -5.79 7.42
CA LEU A 11 -3.12 -4.50 8.08
C LEU A 11 -4.00 -4.48 9.35
N PRO A 12 -3.61 -3.71 10.37
CA PRO A 12 -4.47 -3.40 11.50
C PRO A 12 -5.85 -2.90 11.07
N GLN A 13 -6.90 -3.32 11.79
CA GLN A 13 -8.29 -3.00 11.46
C GLN A 13 -8.54 -1.50 11.29
N ALA A 14 -7.91 -0.66 12.12
CA ALA A 14 -8.02 0.80 12.01
C ALA A 14 -7.58 1.33 10.63
N LEU A 15 -6.46 0.82 10.08
CA LEU A 15 -5.98 1.23 8.76
C LEU A 15 -6.92 0.75 7.65
N SER A 16 -7.39 -0.50 7.73
CA SER A 16 -8.35 -1.03 6.75
C SER A 16 -9.65 -0.21 6.71
N LEU A 17 -10.15 0.23 7.87
CA LEU A 17 -11.33 1.10 7.96
C LEU A 17 -11.08 2.47 7.32
N SER A 18 -9.95 3.11 7.63
CA SER A 18 -9.57 4.39 7.03
C SER A 18 -9.44 4.30 5.51
N LEU A 19 -8.79 3.27 4.99
CA LEU A 19 -8.66 3.04 3.55
C LEU A 19 -10.04 2.90 2.87
N GLY A 20 -10.96 2.17 3.50
CA GLY A 20 -12.34 2.05 3.03
C GLY A 20 -13.09 3.39 3.01
N GLN A 21 -12.99 4.19 4.08
CA GLN A 21 -13.63 5.51 4.17
C GLN A 21 -13.09 6.49 3.12
N MET A 22 -11.77 6.43 2.85
CA MET A 22 -11.10 7.23 1.83
C MET A 22 -11.32 6.70 0.42
N LYS A 23 -12.02 5.57 0.25
CA LYS A 23 -12.24 4.88 -1.02
C LYS A 23 -10.95 4.47 -1.74
N PHE A 24 -9.89 4.21 -0.98
CA PHE A 24 -8.64 3.65 -1.47
C PHE A 24 -8.77 2.13 -1.56
N LEU A 25 -9.40 1.66 -2.63
CA LEU A 25 -9.72 0.24 -2.83
C LEU A 25 -8.54 -0.53 -3.45
N SER A 26 -7.81 0.12 -4.36
CA SER A 26 -6.69 -0.48 -5.08
C SER A 26 -5.43 0.36 -4.90
N PRO A 27 -4.29 -0.26 -4.60
CA PRO A 27 -3.02 0.42 -4.47
C PRO A 27 -2.50 0.91 -5.83
N THR A 28 -1.79 2.02 -5.80
CA THR A 28 -1.11 2.63 -6.94
C THR A 28 0.11 1.79 -7.35
N PRO A 29 0.70 1.99 -8.54
CA PRO A 29 1.88 1.23 -8.95
C PRO A 29 3.06 1.33 -7.97
N ILE A 30 3.32 2.53 -7.42
CA ILE A 30 4.41 2.73 -6.45
C ILE A 30 4.09 2.07 -5.11
N GLN A 31 2.84 2.13 -4.65
CA GLN A 31 2.40 1.44 -3.43
C GLN A 31 2.50 -0.09 -3.57
N LYS A 32 2.12 -0.67 -4.72
CA LYS A 32 2.29 -2.10 -5.00
C LYS A 32 3.75 -2.55 -4.93
N ALA A 33 4.67 -1.70 -5.39
CA ALA A 33 6.10 -1.99 -5.36
C ALA A 33 6.73 -1.81 -3.97
N ALA A 34 6.35 -0.76 -3.24
CA ALA A 34 7.02 -0.36 -2.01
C ALA A 34 6.45 -1.02 -0.74
N ILE A 35 5.12 -1.15 -0.62
CA ILE A 35 4.47 -1.59 0.63
C ILE A 35 4.92 -2.99 1.06
N PRO A 36 5.01 -4.02 0.19
CA PRO A 36 5.43 -5.36 0.63
C PRO A 36 6.85 -5.36 1.19
N VAL A 37 7.77 -4.62 0.56
CA VAL A 37 9.17 -4.51 1.00
C VAL A 37 9.26 -3.76 2.33
N ALA A 38 8.48 -2.69 2.50
CA ALA A 38 8.42 -1.94 3.74
C ALA A 38 7.83 -2.77 4.90
N LEU A 39 6.81 -3.61 4.64
CA LEU A 39 6.22 -4.51 5.64
C LEU A 39 7.18 -5.61 6.09
N GLU A 40 8.18 -5.96 5.27
CA GLU A 40 9.27 -6.86 5.66
C GLU A 40 10.32 -6.17 6.55
N GLY A 41 10.15 -4.88 6.87
CA GLY A 41 11.07 -4.10 7.72
C GLY A 41 12.38 -3.71 7.02
N LYS A 42 12.39 -3.69 5.69
CA LYS A 42 13.56 -3.34 4.87
C LYS A 42 13.53 -1.85 4.50
N ASP A 43 14.72 -1.29 4.30
CA ASP A 43 14.87 0.04 3.71
C ASP A 43 14.37 0.05 2.25
N VAL A 44 13.72 1.14 1.85
CA VAL A 44 13.13 1.29 0.51
C VAL A 44 13.60 2.59 -0.14
N LEU A 45 14.13 2.48 -1.36
CA LEU A 45 14.34 3.61 -2.26
C LEU A 45 13.37 3.47 -3.43
N GLY A 46 12.46 4.43 -3.59
CA GLY A 46 11.44 4.45 -4.63
C GLY A 46 11.47 5.73 -5.45
N THR A 47 11.13 5.63 -6.73
CA THR A 47 10.93 6.78 -7.63
C THR A 47 9.53 6.72 -8.24
N ALA A 48 8.81 7.84 -8.17
CA ALA A 48 7.48 7.97 -8.73
C ALA A 48 7.20 9.44 -9.09
N GLN A 49 6.22 9.67 -9.97
CA GLN A 49 5.71 11.01 -10.23
C GLN A 49 4.98 11.55 -8.99
N THR A 50 5.07 12.85 -8.74
CA THR A 50 4.35 13.49 -7.63
C THR A 50 2.84 13.32 -7.76
N GLY A 51 2.14 13.19 -6.63
CA GLY A 51 0.68 13.03 -6.59
C GLY A 51 0.17 11.65 -7.00
N THR A 52 1.05 10.67 -7.20
CA THR A 52 0.65 9.28 -7.55
C THR A 52 0.09 8.50 -6.37
N GLY A 53 0.39 8.93 -5.13
CA GLY A 53 -0.04 8.25 -3.91
C GLY A 53 0.85 7.08 -3.55
#